data_AF-A0A1I2EC82-F1
#
_entry.id   AF-A0A1I2EC82-F1
#
_cell.length_a   1.000
_cell.length_b   1.000
_cell.length_c   1.000
_cell.angle_alpha   90.00
_cell.angle_beta   90.00
_cell.angle_gamma   90.00
#
_symmetry.space_group_name_H-M   'P 1'
#
loop_
_entity.id
_entity.type
_entity.pdbx_description
1 polymer ?
#
loop_
_entity_poly.entity_id
_entity_poly.type
_entity_poly.pdbx_seq_one_letter_code
_entity_poly.pdbx_strand_id
1 'polypeptide(L)' 'MSKQKVTLCEQDGSYVSIYVDASLHEGELTISGQDIGKAAEDFWGDSDYEYWLTLPPASAEKFF' A
#
# COMPACT_ATOMS: atom_id res chain seq x y z
N MET A 1 -8.71 -18.00 8.23
CA MET A 1 -7.72 -18.32 7.17
C MET A 1 -6.40 -17.63 7.50
N SER A 2 -5.23 -18.11 7.05
CA SER A 2 -3.97 -17.41 7.31
C SER A 2 -3.88 -16.12 6.48
N LYS A 3 -3.34 -15.04 7.08
CA LYS A 3 -3.07 -13.79 6.36
C LYS A 3 -1.99 -14.02 5.31
N GLN A 4 -2.29 -13.71 4.05
CA GLN A 4 -1.32 -13.70 2.97
C GLN A 4 -0.87 -12.25 2.71
N LYS A 5 0.41 -12.04 2.42
CA LYS A 5 0.98 -10.72 2.11
C LYS A 5 1.88 -10.84 0.89
N VAL A 6 1.78 -9.88 -0.02
CA VAL A 6 2.65 -9.72 -1.19
C VAL A 6 3.09 -8.26 -1.26
N THR A 7 4.38 -8.04 -1.47
CA THR A 7 4.93 -6.72 -1.75
C THR A 7 4.71 -6.41 -3.24
N LEU A 8 3.98 -5.33 -3.50
CA LEU A 8 3.68 -4.83 -4.85
C LEU A 8 4.76 -3.86 -5.34
N CYS A 9 5.33 -3.08 -4.43
CA CYS A 9 6.42 -2.15 -4.71
C CYS A 9 7.31 -2.02 -3.47
N GLU A 10 8.62 -2.07 -3.69
CA GLU A 10 9.64 -1.71 -2.72
C GLU A 10 10.73 -0.97 -3.48
N GLN A 11 10.73 0.34 -3.36
CA GLN A 11 11.67 1.22 -4.04
C GLN A 11 12.29 2.16 -3.03
N ASP A 12 13.59 2.01 -2.81
CA ASP A 12 14.38 2.97 -2.06
C ASP A 12 14.92 4.06 -3.00
N GLY A 13 14.56 5.32 -2.74
CA GLY A 13 15.02 6.45 -3.53
C GLY A 13 15.52 7.58 -2.65
N SER A 14 16.49 8.34 -3.15
CA SER A 14 17.06 9.48 -2.42
C SER A 14 16.10 10.68 -2.33
N TYR A 15 15.12 10.77 -3.22
CA TYR A 15 14.09 11.82 -3.22
C TYR A 15 12.75 11.34 -2.63
N VAL A 16 12.39 10.09 -2.89
CA VAL A 16 11.25 9.40 -2.31
C VAL A 16 11.51 7.90 -2.27
N SER A 17 11.16 7.27 -1.16
CA SER A 17 11.03 5.82 -1.04
C SER A 17 9.55 5.45 -1.06
N ILE A 18 9.21 4.39 -1.78
CA ILE A 18 7.83 3.94 -2.00
C ILE A 18 7.74 2.49 -1.56
N TYR A 19 6.79 2.19 -0.69
CA TYR A 19 6.50 0.83 -0.25
C TYR A 19 5.02 0.56 -0.38
N VAL A 20 4.66 -0.49 -1.09
CA VAL A 20 3.26 -0.89 -1.31
C VAL A 20 3.12 -2.38 -1.10
N ASP A 21 2.18 -2.75 -0.26
CA ASP A 21 1.86 -4.13 0.08
C ASP A 21 0.38 -4.42 -0.17
N ALA A 22 0.09 -5.62 -0.67
CA ALA A 22 -1.24 -6.21 -0.66
C ALA A 22 -1.30 -7.30 0.41
N SER A 23 -2.39 -7.33 1.19
CA SER A 23 -2.67 -8.39 2.12
C SER A 23 -4.09 -8.91 1.99
N LEU A 24 -4.24 -10.23 1.96
CA LEU A 24 -5.52 -10.91 1.92
C LEU A 24 -5.77 -11.60 3.25
N HIS A 25 -6.88 -11.26 3.90
CA HIS A 25 -7.29 -11.85 5.16
C HIS A 25 -8.81 -12.05 5.15
N GLU A 26 -9.25 -13.30 5.33
CA GLU A 26 -10.68 -13.66 5.36
C GLU A 26 -11.48 -13.17 4.13
N GLY A 27 -10.81 -13.16 2.95
CA GLY A 27 -11.39 -12.68 1.69
C GLY A 27 -11.33 -11.16 1.51
N GLU A 28 -10.99 -10.40 2.53
CA GLU A 28 -10.77 -8.96 2.43
C GLU A 28 -9.37 -8.66 1.92
N LEU A 29 -9.29 -7.92 0.82
CA LEU A 29 -8.03 -7.46 0.24
C LEU A 29 -7.76 -6.03 0.74
N THR A 30 -6.65 -5.84 1.41
CA THR A 30 -6.13 -4.52 1.78
C THR A 30 -4.87 -4.23 0.98
N ILE A 31 -4.83 -3.10 0.29
CA ILE A 31 -3.62 -2.51 -0.27
C ILE A 31 -3.23 -1.34 0.61
N SER A 32 -2.02 -1.36 1.16
CA SER A 32 -1.44 -0.27 1.93
C SER A 32 -0.19 0.22 1.25
N GLY A 33 0.01 1.52 1.20
CA GLY A 33 1.27 2.08 0.75
C GLY A 33 1.70 3.31 1.52
N GLN A 34 2.97 3.61 1.41
CA GLN A 34 3.60 4.78 2.00
C GLN A 34 4.63 5.36 1.02
N ASP A 35 4.59 6.68 0.86
CA ASP A 35 5.59 7.47 0.17
C ASP A 35 6.35 8.28 1.22
N ILE A 36 7.65 8.07 1.34
CA ILE A 36 8.48 8.69 2.37
C ILE A 36 9.60 9.48 1.72
N GLY A 37 9.79 10.71 2.16
CA GLY A 37 10.93 11.54 1.79
C GLY A 37 10.52 12.91 1.27
N LYS A 38 11.48 13.57 0.62
CA LYS A 38 11.34 14.98 0.25
C LYS A 38 10.23 15.23 -0.77
N ALA A 39 9.95 14.28 -1.66
CA ALA A 39 8.83 14.41 -2.58
C ALA A 39 7.47 14.48 -1.87
N ALA A 40 7.29 13.70 -0.79
CA ALA A 40 6.07 13.73 0.01
C ALA A 40 5.94 15.08 0.73
N GLU A 41 7.03 15.57 1.34
CA GLU A 41 7.05 16.88 2.02
C GLU A 41 6.75 18.03 1.06
N ASP A 42 7.38 18.02 -0.12
CA ASP A 42 7.21 19.07 -1.13
C ASP A 42 5.76 19.13 -1.66
N PHE A 43 5.01 18.02 -1.66
CA PHE A 43 3.66 17.94 -2.21
C PHE A 43 2.56 18.05 -1.13
N TRP A 44 2.74 17.38 0.01
CA TRP A 44 1.74 17.25 1.08
C TRP A 44 2.05 18.10 2.31
N GLY A 45 3.28 18.63 2.42
CA GLY A 45 3.75 19.36 3.60
C GLY A 45 4.17 18.46 4.76
N ASP A 46 4.19 17.14 4.56
CA ASP A 46 4.68 16.15 5.52
C ASP A 46 5.57 15.13 4.82
N SER A 47 6.58 14.62 5.53
CA SER A 47 7.63 13.77 4.97
C SER A 47 7.18 12.33 4.72
N ASP A 48 6.04 11.93 5.27
CA ASP A 48 5.38 10.66 5.05
C ASP A 48 3.94 10.87 4.56
N TYR A 49 3.58 10.10 3.54
CA TYR A 49 2.22 10.03 3.02
C TYR A 49 1.78 8.58 2.99
N GLU A 50 0.80 8.23 3.80
CA GLU A 50 0.28 6.88 3.93
C GLU A 50 -1.13 6.76 3.34
N TYR A 51 -1.42 5.64 2.70
CA TYR A 51 -2.72 5.39 2.09
C TYR A 51 -3.14 3.92 2.20
N TRP A 52 -4.46 3.71 2.29
CA TRP A 52 -5.06 2.38 2.41
C TRP A 52 -6.30 2.27 1.52
N LEU A 53 -6.39 1.15 0.82
CA LEU A 53 -7.58 0.72 0.10
C LEU A 53 -7.99 -0.66 0.62
N THR A 54 -9.19 -0.76 1.16
CA THR A 54 -9.77 -2.03 1.59
C THR A 54 -10.92 -2.42 0.67
N LEU A 55 -10.84 -3.61 0.10
CA LEU A 55 -11.84 -4.21 -0.77
C LEU A 55 -12.49 -5.38 -0.04
N PRO A 56 -13.81 -5.36 0.18
CA PRO A 56 -14.51 -6.45 0.84
C PRO A 56 -14.50 -7.71 -0.05
N PRO A 57 -14.76 -8.91 0.51
CA PRO A 57 -14.73 -10.17 -0.23
C PRO A 57 -15.48 -10.18 -1.55
N ALA A 58 -16.71 -9.63 -1.58
CA ALA A 58 -17.53 -9.56 -2.79
C ALA A 58 -16.94 -8.71 -3.93
N SER A 59 -15.97 -7.83 -3.63
CA SER A 59 -15.25 -7.02 -4.62
C SER A 59 -13.92 -7.66 -5.01
N ALA A 60 -13.28 -8.40 -4.10
CA ALA A 60 -12.02 -9.09 -4.33
C ALA A 60 -12.16 -10.28 -5.31
N GLU A 61 -13.33 -10.95 -5.33
CA GLU A 61 -13.63 -12.06 -6.26
C GLU A 61 -13.50 -11.68 -7.75
N LYS A 62 -13.58 -10.39 -8.10
CA LYS A 62 -13.50 -9.93 -9.50
C LYS A 62 -12.07 -9.91 -10.07
N PHE A 63 -11.06 -10.18 -9.24
CA PHE A 63 -9.64 -10.10 -9.62
C PHE A 63 -8.96 -11.47 -9.73
N PHE A 64 -9.72 -12.57 -9.58
CA PHE A 64 -9.32 -13.96 -9.82
C PHE A 64 -10.06 -14.52 -11.04
#